data_AF-A0A974DLD9-F1
#
_entry.id   AF-A0A974DLD9-F1
#
_cell.length_a   1.000
_cell.length_b   1.000
_cell.length_c   1.000
_cell.angle_alpha   90.00
_cell.angle_beta   90.00
_cell.angle_gamma   90.00
#
_symmetry.space_group_name_H-M   'P 1'
#
loop_
_entity.id
_entity.type
_entity.pdbx_description
1 polymer ?
#
loop_
_entity_poly.entity_id
_entity_poly.type
_entity_poly.pdbx_seq_one_letter_code
_entity_poly.pdbx_strand_id
1 'polypeptide(L)'
;MAWMLLVLCNLFILCTLQYIRAITAEEISPLHVKIKNVTVKPASLSITWYCNITEKMKNYTYNMIIKDYKQKFPLNIQNCSTEFFIHQHKRLTLHQGVSIKITANGTETEHDTWTTFYPEGEKQTSAKNVSCFVHVSAVNCSWNFSEKAPNDTIYSLWL
;
A
#
# COMPACT_ATOMS: atom_id res chain seq x y z
N MET A 1 27.19 -42.07 -35.40
CA MET A 1 27.14 -40.58 -35.44
C MET A 1 25.71 -40.03 -35.34
N ALA A 2 24.69 -40.64 -35.95
CA ALA A 2 23.29 -40.16 -35.87
C ALA A 2 22.68 -40.14 -34.45
N TRP A 3 23.11 -41.04 -33.56
CA TRP A 3 22.58 -41.14 -32.19
C TRP A 3 22.95 -39.94 -31.30
N MET A 4 24.14 -39.36 -31.49
CA MET A 4 24.55 -38.18 -30.72
C MET A 4 23.76 -36.92 -31.10
N LEU A 5 23.39 -36.78 -32.38
CA LEU A 5 22.59 -35.66 -32.89
C LEU A 5 21.15 -35.68 -32.34
N LEU A 6 20.55 -36.87 -32.19
CA LEU A 6 19.20 -37.04 -31.61
C LEU A 6 19.17 -36.68 -30.12
N VAL A 7 20.21 -37.05 -29.36
CA VAL A 7 20.31 -36.72 -27.93
C VAL A 7 20.49 -35.21 -27.74
N LEU A 8 21.34 -34.57 -28.54
CA LEU A 8 21.54 -33.11 -28.50
C LEU A 8 20.26 -32.34 -28.88
N CYS A 9 19.50 -32.81 -29.86
CA CYS A 9 18.23 -32.21 -30.26
C CYS A 9 17.18 -32.28 -29.14
N ASN A 10 17.03 -33.45 -28.50
CA ASN A 10 16.10 -33.62 -27.38
C ASN A 10 16.50 -32.78 -26.15
N LEU A 11 17.80 -32.65 -25.85
CA LEU A 11 18.29 -31.77 -24.79
C LEU A 11 17.99 -30.29 -25.09
N PHE A 12 18.15 -29.84 -26.33
CA PHE A 12 17.82 -28.47 -26.73
C PHE A 12 16.32 -28.19 -26.62
N ILE A 13 15.47 -29.14 -27.00
CA ILE A 13 14.00 -29.02 -26.88
C ILE A 13 13.58 -29.00 -25.41
N LEU A 14 14.16 -29.84 -24.55
CA LEU A 14 13.89 -29.84 -23.12
C LEU A 14 14.35 -28.54 -22.44
N CYS A 15 15.52 -28.03 -22.82
CA CYS A 15 16.08 -26.81 -22.25
C CYS A 15 15.26 -25.57 -22.69
N THR A 16 14.81 -25.52 -23.95
CA THR A 16 13.91 -24.46 -24.42
C THR A 16 12.50 -24.56 -23.80
N LEU A 17 11.96 -25.76 -23.59
CA LEU A 17 10.69 -25.94 -22.86
C LEU A 17 10.81 -25.49 -21.40
N GLN A 18 11.91 -25.81 -20.73
CA GLN A 18 12.17 -25.40 -19.35
C GLN A 18 12.37 -23.87 -19.26
N TYR A 19 13.07 -23.28 -20.22
CA TYR A 19 13.27 -21.83 -20.31
C TYR A 19 11.95 -21.08 -20.54
N ILE A 20 11.08 -21.57 -21.42
CA ILE A 20 9.74 -20.99 -21.64
C ILE A 20 8.87 -21.10 -20.38
N ARG A 21 8.92 -22.24 -19.67
CA ARG A 21 8.19 -22.41 -18.40
C ARG A 21 8.68 -21.50 -17.27
N ALA A 22 9.97 -21.19 -17.23
CA ALA A 22 10.54 -20.29 -16.23
C ALA A 22 10.11 -18.83 -16.45
N ILE A 23 9.91 -18.39 -17.70
CA ILE A 23 9.42 -17.03 -18.01
C ILE A 23 7.94 -16.86 -17.63
N THR A 24 7.14 -17.93 -17.67
CA THR A 24 5.71 -17.88 -17.30
C THR A 24 5.44 -17.86 -15.79
N ALA A 25 6.45 -18.02 -14.93
CA ALA A 25 6.26 -18.19 -13.48
C ALA A 25 6.27 -16.90 -12.65
N GLU A 26 6.34 -15.71 -13.28
CA GLU A 26 6.18 -14.43 -12.58
C GLU A 26 5.20 -13.50 -13.32
N GLU A 27 4.10 -14.05 -13.84
CA GLU A 27 2.95 -13.23 -14.23
C GLU A 27 2.25 -12.74 -12.95
N ILE A 28 2.68 -11.57 -12.47
CA ILE A 28 1.85 -10.72 -11.62
C ILE A 28 0.46 -10.69 -12.26
N SER A 29 -0.56 -11.13 -11.52
CA SER A 29 -1.94 -11.21 -12.02
C SER A 29 -2.26 -9.96 -12.85
N PRO A 30 -2.81 -10.10 -14.06
CA PRO A 30 -3.06 -8.98 -14.99
C PRO A 30 -4.06 -7.95 -14.45
N LEU A 31 -4.61 -8.18 -13.26
CA LEU A 31 -5.57 -7.32 -12.56
C LEU A 31 -4.92 -6.49 -11.45
N HIS A 32 -3.62 -6.62 -11.20
CA HIS A 32 -2.94 -5.91 -10.11
C HIS A 32 -2.83 -4.40 -10.39
N VAL A 33 -3.27 -3.60 -9.42
CA VAL A 33 -3.14 -2.14 -9.44
C VAL A 33 -1.99 -1.74 -8.51
N LYS A 34 -0.89 -1.26 -9.11
CA LYS A 34 0.30 -0.84 -8.36
C LYS A 34 0.11 0.55 -7.76
N ILE A 35 0.14 0.64 -6.44
CA ILE A 35 0.10 1.92 -5.71
C ILE A 35 1.38 2.71 -6.01
N LYS A 36 1.22 3.99 -6.33
CA LYS A 36 2.31 4.92 -6.65
C LYS A 36 2.74 5.71 -5.43
N ASN A 37 1.78 6.32 -4.72
CA ASN A 37 2.06 7.12 -3.53
C ASN A 37 0.82 7.17 -2.61
N VAL A 38 1.07 7.33 -1.31
CA VAL A 38 0.05 7.67 -0.31
C VAL A 38 0.54 8.85 0.51
N THR A 39 -0.23 9.93 0.47
CA THR A 39 0.04 11.15 1.23
C THR A 39 -0.92 11.26 2.38
N VAL A 40 -0.38 11.44 3.58
CA VAL A 40 -1.17 11.66 4.79
C VAL A 40 -1.52 13.16 4.88
N LYS A 41 -2.81 13.47 4.91
CA LYS A 41 -3.34 14.81 5.19
C LYS A 41 -4.01 14.80 6.57
N PRO A 42 -4.22 15.96 7.23
CA PRO A 42 -4.77 16.02 8.59
C PRO A 42 -6.08 15.22 8.82
N ALA A 43 -6.93 15.09 7.81
CA ALA A 43 -8.22 14.39 7.91
C ALA A 43 -8.45 13.32 6.83
N SER A 44 -7.49 13.11 5.93
CA SER A 44 -7.64 12.18 4.81
C SER A 44 -6.31 11.53 4.39
N LEU A 45 -6.41 10.43 3.68
CA LEU A 45 -5.31 9.85 2.92
C LEU A 45 -5.55 10.12 1.44
N SER A 46 -4.58 10.74 0.79
CA SER A 46 -4.55 10.86 -0.67
C SER A 46 -3.79 9.67 -1.23
N ILE A 47 -4.45 8.83 -2.01
CA ILE A 47 -3.89 7.58 -2.50
C ILE A 47 -3.86 7.65 -4.01
N THR A 48 -2.72 7.33 -4.61
CA THR A 48 -2.53 7.35 -6.07
C THR A 48 -1.92 6.05 -6.55
N TRP A 49 -2.28 5.62 -7.76
CA TRP A 49 -1.72 4.44 -8.41
C TRP A 49 -1.32 4.74 -9.86
N TYR A 50 -0.56 3.85 -10.47
CA TYR A 50 -0.19 3.97 -11.87
C TYR A 50 -1.42 3.79 -12.78
N CYS A 51 -1.69 4.75 -13.66
CA CYS A 51 -2.85 4.79 -14.56
C CYS A 51 -2.83 3.76 -15.72
N ASN A 52 -2.10 2.65 -15.60
CA ASN A 52 -1.94 1.69 -16.69
C ASN A 52 -3.12 0.72 -16.74
N ILE A 53 -4.34 1.26 -16.81
CA ILE A 53 -5.59 0.49 -16.73
C ILE A 53 -5.95 -0.10 -18.10
N THR A 54 -6.02 -1.42 -18.18
CA THR A 54 -6.40 -2.14 -19.41
C THR A 54 -7.92 -2.32 -19.52
N GLU A 55 -8.43 -2.58 -20.73
CA GLU A 55 -9.86 -2.93 -20.92
C GLU A 55 -10.29 -4.14 -20.09
N LYS A 56 -9.40 -5.13 -19.92
CA LYS A 56 -9.66 -6.29 -19.06
C LYS A 56 -9.89 -5.88 -17.61
N MET A 57 -9.12 -4.94 -17.08
CA MET A 57 -9.25 -4.45 -15.70
C MET A 57 -10.57 -3.71 -15.48
N LYS A 58 -11.10 -3.01 -16.49
CA LYS A 58 -12.38 -2.27 -16.36
C LYS A 58 -13.58 -3.17 -16.06
N ASN A 59 -13.50 -4.45 -16.39
CA ASN A 59 -14.56 -5.44 -16.15
C ASN A 59 -14.61 -5.95 -14.70
N TYR A 60 -13.70 -5.49 -13.83
CA TYR A 60 -13.64 -5.92 -12.43
C TYR A 60 -13.98 -4.78 -11.48
N THR A 61 -14.65 -5.13 -10.39
CA THR A 61 -14.84 -4.22 -9.25
C THR A 61 -13.60 -4.25 -8.38
N TYR A 62 -13.07 -3.08 -8.03
CA TYR A 62 -11.92 -2.96 -7.15
C TYR A 62 -12.32 -2.49 -5.77
N ASN A 63 -11.58 -2.96 -4.77
CA ASN A 63 -11.69 -2.53 -3.40
C ASN A 63 -10.31 -2.18 -2.85
N MET A 64 -10.26 -1.12 -2.07
CA MET A 64 -9.14 -0.78 -1.23
C MET A 64 -9.34 -1.40 0.16
N ILE A 65 -8.28 -1.91 0.75
CA ILE A 65 -8.26 -2.43 2.11
C ILE A 65 -7.15 -1.71 2.88
N ILE A 66 -7.48 -1.20 4.06
CA ILE A 66 -6.51 -0.66 5.01
C ILE A 66 -6.32 -1.70 6.11
N LYS A 67 -5.06 -2.06 6.39
CA LYS A 67 -4.70 -3.20 7.24
C LYS A 67 -5.34 -3.13 8.62
N ASP A 68 -5.40 -1.94 9.20
CA ASP A 68 -5.91 -1.71 10.55
C ASP A 68 -7.44 -1.79 10.63
N TYR A 69 -8.15 -1.54 9.52
CA TYR A 69 -9.61 -1.63 9.46
C TYR A 69 -10.12 -2.97 9.01
N LYS A 70 -9.36 -3.66 8.15
CA LYS A 70 -9.79 -4.88 7.45
C LYS A 70 -11.13 -4.73 6.69
N GLN A 71 -11.59 -3.50 6.46
CA GLN A 71 -12.78 -3.19 5.69
C GLN A 71 -12.41 -2.96 4.22
N LYS A 72 -13.30 -3.39 3.33
CA LYS A 72 -13.21 -3.14 1.89
C LYS A 72 -13.93 -1.85 1.55
N PHE A 73 -13.23 -0.94 0.89
CA PHE A 73 -13.77 0.32 0.38
C PHE A 73 -13.84 0.24 -1.14
N PRO A 74 -15.02 0.42 -1.76
CA PRO A 74 -15.13 0.37 -3.21
C PRO A 74 -14.25 1.44 -3.84
N LEU A 75 -13.54 1.07 -4.91
CA LEU A 75 -12.56 1.90 -5.57
C LEU A 75 -12.83 1.95 -7.07
N ASN A 76 -12.90 3.15 -7.62
CA ASN A 76 -12.83 3.34 -9.07
C ASN A 76 -11.37 3.52 -9.50
N ILE A 77 -10.79 2.48 -10.10
CA ILE A 77 -9.40 2.47 -10.55
C ILE A 77 -9.12 3.38 -11.75
N GLN A 78 -10.14 3.82 -12.50
CA GLN A 78 -9.97 4.69 -13.66
C GLN A 78 -9.60 6.11 -13.28
N ASN A 79 -9.91 6.53 -12.05
CA ASN A 79 -9.59 7.87 -11.54
C ASN A 79 -8.11 8.05 -11.19
N CYS A 80 -7.33 6.96 -11.16
CA CYS A 80 -5.92 6.93 -10.76
C CYS A 80 -5.58 7.45 -9.35
N SER A 81 -6.59 7.91 -8.62
CA SER A 81 -6.47 8.51 -7.31
C SER A 81 -7.77 8.40 -6.55
N THR A 82 -7.68 8.41 -5.22
CA THR A 82 -8.82 8.53 -4.32
C THR A 82 -8.41 9.28 -3.06
N GLU A 83 -9.40 9.94 -2.44
CA GLU A 83 -9.26 10.51 -1.10
C GLU A 83 -10.05 9.65 -0.12
N PHE A 84 -9.37 9.15 0.90
CA PHE A 84 -9.99 8.38 1.96
C PHE A 84 -10.08 9.22 3.23
N PHE A 85 -11.30 9.58 3.62
CA PHE A 85 -11.52 10.42 4.79
C PHE A 85 -11.49 9.62 6.11
N ILE A 86 -10.61 10.03 7.02
CA ILE A 86 -10.31 9.29 8.25
C ILE A 86 -11.34 9.59 9.35
N HIS A 87 -12.01 10.75 9.31
CA HIS A 87 -12.94 11.18 10.37
C HIS A 87 -14.10 10.20 10.62
N GLN A 88 -14.47 9.38 9.62
CA GLN A 88 -15.52 8.36 9.75
C GLN A 88 -15.03 7.07 10.41
N HIS A 89 -13.73 6.98 10.69
CA HIS A 89 -13.02 5.75 11.01
C HIS A 89 -12.12 5.98 12.25
N LYS A 90 -12.57 5.54 13.43
CA LYS A 90 -12.04 5.95 14.76
C LYS A 90 -10.74 5.27 15.25
N ARG A 91 -9.93 4.65 14.39
CA ARG A 91 -8.83 3.74 14.79
C ARG A 91 -7.58 3.77 13.91
N LEU A 92 -7.40 4.75 13.02
CA LEU A 92 -6.21 4.78 12.16
C LEU A 92 -5.03 5.49 12.84
N THR A 93 -3.92 4.77 13.03
CA THR A 93 -2.71 5.35 13.62
C THR A 93 -1.73 5.78 12.53
N LEU A 94 -1.89 6.99 12.02
CA LEU A 94 -1.15 7.49 10.85
C LEU A 94 0.37 7.57 11.06
N HIS A 95 0.81 7.91 12.27
CA HIS A 95 2.23 8.13 12.57
C HIS A 95 3.07 6.84 12.56
N GLN A 96 2.44 5.66 12.67
CA GLN A 96 3.12 4.36 12.61
C GLN A 96 3.21 3.79 11.19
N GLY A 97 2.74 4.57 10.22
CA GLY A 97 2.60 4.16 8.84
C GLY A 97 1.28 3.45 8.58
N VAL A 98 0.82 3.56 7.33
CA VAL A 98 -0.46 3.00 6.88
C VAL A 98 -0.18 1.97 5.80
N SER A 99 -0.63 0.73 6.03
CA SER A 99 -0.59 -0.34 5.04
C SER A 99 -1.90 -0.41 4.26
N ILE A 100 -1.80 -0.31 2.93
CA ILE A 100 -2.93 -0.31 2.00
C ILE A 100 -2.74 -1.40 0.95
N LYS A 101 -3.84 -2.00 0.51
CA LYS A 101 -3.90 -2.97 -0.57
C LYS A 101 -5.07 -2.63 -1.48
N ILE A 102 -4.91 -2.82 -2.80
CA ILE A 102 -5.99 -2.70 -3.77
C ILE A 102 -6.23 -4.09 -4.38
N THR A 103 -7.47 -4.56 -4.33
CA THR A 103 -7.86 -5.92 -4.73
C THR A 103 -9.01 -5.89 -5.72
N ALA A 104 -8.98 -6.74 -6.74
CA ALA A 104 -10.13 -6.99 -7.61
C ALA A 104 -11.08 -8.03 -6.98
N ASN A 105 -12.40 -7.86 -7.14
CA ASN A 105 -13.39 -8.85 -6.76
C ASN A 105 -13.29 -10.10 -7.67
N GLY A 106 -13.50 -11.29 -7.10
CA GLY A 106 -13.52 -12.54 -7.86
C GLY A 106 -12.15 -13.18 -8.10
N THR A 107 -11.07 -12.59 -7.55
CA THR A 107 -9.76 -13.23 -7.49
C THR A 107 -9.25 -13.16 -6.06
N GLU A 108 -9.14 -14.30 -5.38
CA GLU A 108 -8.22 -14.44 -4.25
C GLU A 108 -6.81 -14.45 -4.83
N THR A 109 -6.30 -13.28 -5.20
CA THR A 109 -4.88 -13.20 -5.53
C THR A 109 -4.12 -13.26 -4.21
N GLU A 110 -3.63 -14.46 -3.88
CA GLU A 110 -2.65 -14.73 -2.81
C GLU A 110 -1.41 -13.80 -2.88
N HIS A 111 -1.23 -13.10 -4.00
CA HIS A 111 -0.08 -12.23 -4.29
C HIS A 111 -0.31 -10.72 -4.10
N ASP A 112 -1.47 -10.27 -3.62
CA ASP A 112 -1.62 -8.84 -3.35
C ASP A 112 -0.77 -8.44 -2.14
N THR A 113 0.28 -7.67 -2.41
CA THR A 113 1.20 -7.20 -1.37
C THR A 113 0.67 -5.94 -0.70
N TRP A 114 0.84 -5.86 0.62
CA TRP A 114 0.59 -4.64 1.36
C TRP A 114 1.63 -3.59 0.98
N THR A 115 1.18 -2.41 0.56
CA THR A 115 2.06 -1.27 0.42
C THR A 115 1.96 -0.43 1.68
N THR A 116 3.05 -0.31 2.43
CA THR A 116 3.12 0.47 3.67
C THR A 116 3.77 1.82 3.41
N PHE A 117 3.10 2.89 3.83
CA PHE A 117 3.59 4.25 3.74
C PHE A 117 3.84 4.80 5.12
N TYR A 118 5.06 5.25 5.36
CA TYR A 118 5.44 5.94 6.59
C TYR A 118 5.46 7.45 6.32
N PRO A 119 4.98 8.27 7.27
CA PRO A 119 5.16 9.71 7.16
C PRO A 119 6.66 10.04 7.11
N GLU A 120 7.00 11.04 6.30
CA GLU A 120 8.35 11.55 6.19
C GLU A 120 8.80 12.21 7.51
N GLY A 121 10.11 12.25 7.72
CA GLY A 121 10.72 12.89 8.89
C GLY A 121 11.88 12.09 9.45
N GLU A 122 12.73 12.78 10.20
CA GLU A 122 13.86 12.14 10.85
C GLU A 122 13.42 11.31 12.06
N LYS A 123 14.08 10.18 12.27
CA LYS A 123 13.75 9.28 13.38
C LYS A 123 13.93 9.99 14.71
N GLN A 124 12.98 9.76 15.63
CA GLN A 124 12.99 10.33 16.98
C GLN A 124 12.91 11.87 17.00
N THR A 125 12.24 12.48 16.02
CA THR A 125 11.89 13.92 16.05
C THR A 125 10.42 14.16 16.38
N SER A 126 9.58 13.13 16.32
CA SER A 126 8.15 13.21 16.67
C SER A 126 7.94 13.45 18.16
N ALA A 127 6.89 14.19 18.53
CA ALA A 127 6.48 14.37 19.92
C ALA A 127 6.36 13.04 20.68
N LYS A 128 6.80 13.00 21.95
CA LYS A 128 6.75 11.83 22.84
C LYS A 128 5.68 12.01 23.91
N ASN A 129 5.19 10.91 24.46
CA ASN A 129 4.26 10.90 25.61
C ASN A 129 3.02 11.78 25.40
N VAL A 130 2.44 11.73 24.19
CA VAL A 130 1.20 12.45 23.88
C VAL A 130 0.08 11.87 24.74
N SER A 131 -0.54 12.71 25.57
CA SER A 131 -1.67 12.34 26.42
C SER A 131 -2.71 13.44 26.38
N CYS A 132 -3.99 13.06 26.43
CA CYS A 132 -5.10 14.00 26.46
C CYS A 132 -6.09 13.62 27.56
N PHE A 133 -6.52 14.63 28.33
CA PHE A 133 -7.54 14.52 29.36
C PHE A 133 -8.76 15.35 28.95
N VAL A 134 -9.91 14.68 28.88
CA VAL A 134 -11.19 15.30 28.55
C VAL A 134 -11.87 15.74 29.85
N HIS A 135 -12.14 17.02 29.95
CA HIS A 135 -12.97 17.64 30.97
C HIS A 135 -14.34 17.99 30.38
N VAL A 136 -15.30 18.38 31.22
CA VAL A 136 -16.69 18.68 30.81
C VAL A 136 -16.76 19.69 29.65
N SER A 137 -15.88 20.69 29.64
CA SER A 137 -15.90 21.78 28.66
C SER A 137 -14.56 22.01 27.95
N ALA A 138 -13.55 21.18 28.21
CA ALA A 138 -12.20 21.40 27.69
C ALA A 138 -11.46 20.08 27.47
N VAL A 139 -10.52 20.06 26.54
CA VAL A 139 -9.58 18.96 26.34
C VAL A 139 -8.18 19.48 26.58
N ASN A 140 -7.48 18.92 27.55
CA ASN A 140 -6.10 19.25 27.86
C ASN A 140 -5.19 18.17 27.29
N CYS A 141 -4.34 18.53 26.33
CA CYS A 141 -3.34 17.63 25.78
C CYS A 141 -1.93 18.09 26.15
N SER A 142 -1.06 17.15 26.47
CA SER A 142 0.35 17.39 26.73
C SER A 142 1.21 16.41 25.95
N TRP A 143 2.44 16.83 25.66
CA TRP A 143 3.46 16.03 24.99
C TRP A 143 4.84 16.57 25.34
N ASN A 144 5.85 15.73 25.14
CA ASN A 144 7.25 16.06 25.32
C ASN A 144 7.93 16.26 23.97
N PHE A 145 8.87 17.20 23.92
CA PHE A 145 9.83 17.26 22.83
C PHE A 145 10.69 16.00 22.83
N SER A 146 10.99 15.51 21.63
CA SER A 146 11.88 14.36 21.50
C SER A 146 13.34 14.79 21.58
N GLU A 147 14.21 13.89 22.06
CA GLU A 147 15.64 14.14 22.25
C GLU A 147 16.38 14.58 20.98
N LYS A 148 15.89 14.19 19.80
CA LYS A 148 16.50 14.57 18.51
C LYS A 148 15.73 15.64 17.76
N ALA A 149 14.66 16.19 18.34
CA ALA A 149 13.97 17.32 17.73
C ALA A 149 14.88 18.56 17.76
N PRO A 150 15.10 19.25 16.63
CA PRO A 150 15.80 20.53 16.61
C PRO A 150 15.21 21.54 17.60
N ASN A 151 16.03 22.45 18.13
CA ASN A 151 15.61 23.44 19.13
C ASN A 151 14.53 24.40 18.63
N ASP A 152 14.44 24.58 17.31
CA ASP A 152 13.46 25.41 16.61
C ASP A 152 12.21 24.62 16.17
N THR A 153 12.07 23.36 16.58
CA THR A 153 10.89 22.54 16.26
C THR A 153 9.63 23.16 16.87
N ILE A 154 8.57 23.27 16.08
CA ILE A 154 7.24 23.65 16.55
C ILE A 154 6.28 22.50 16.25
N TYR A 155 5.63 21.98 17.28
CA TYR A 155 4.58 20.97 17.12
C TYR A 155 3.21 21.64 17.02
N SER A 156 2.32 21.04 16.22
CA SER A 156 0.92 21.46 16.09
C SER A 156 0.01 20.29 16.39
N LEU A 157 -1.06 20.56 17.15
CA LEU A 157 -2.10 19.60 17.47
C LEU A 157 -3.35 19.89 16.62
N TRP A 158 -3.89 18.85 16.00
CA TRP A 158 -5.15 18.87 15.26
C TRP A 158 -6.13 17.93 15.97
N LEU A 159 -7.27 18.46 16.43
CA LEU A 159 -8.33 17.74 17.12
C LEU A 159 -9.54 17.54 16.21
#